data_AF-A0A2Z4Y0J6-F1
#
_entry.id   AF-A0A2Z4Y0J6-F1
#
_cell.length_a   1.000
_cell.length_b   1.000
_cell.length_c   1.000
_cell.angle_alpha   90.00
_cell.angle_beta   90.00
_cell.angle_gamma   90.00
#
_symmetry.space_group_name_H-M   'P 1'
#
loop_
_entity.id
_entity.type
_entity.pdbx_description
1 polymer ?
#
loop_
_entity_poly.entity_id
_entity_poly.type
_entity_poly.pdbx_seq_one_letter_code
_entity_poly.pdbx_strand_id
1 'polypeptide(L)'
;MDNYNIDTEGFLVDFDSWDHNFCKITADNEDLELNDNHFLVIDFLREFYSENKKSPAIRELVKNLKIKHGEKIGNSLYLQMLFPVSPAVQAAKIAGLPKPKRCI
;
A
#
# COMPACT_ATOMS: atom_id res chain seq x y z
N MET A 1 19.97 -3.09 3.38
CA MET A 1 18.64 -3.43 2.81
C MET A 1 18.78 -4.74 2.04
N ASP A 2 19.32 -5.77 2.68
CA ASP A 2 20.00 -6.88 1.99
C ASP A 2 19.23 -8.21 2.07
N ASN A 3 18.05 -8.19 2.68
CA ASN A 3 17.15 -9.36 2.83
C ASN A 3 15.90 -9.29 1.94
N TYR A 4 15.64 -8.17 1.26
CA TYR A 4 14.42 -7.98 0.46
C TYR A 4 14.78 -7.79 -1.01
N ASN A 5 14.18 -8.61 -1.88
CA ASN A 5 14.32 -8.46 -3.31
C ASN A 5 13.36 -7.37 -3.79
N ILE A 6 13.88 -6.16 -4.01
CA ILE A 6 13.13 -4.99 -4.48
C ILE A 6 13.57 -4.57 -5.88
N ASP A 7 12.64 -4.02 -6.65
CA ASP A 7 12.95 -3.41 -7.94
C ASP A 7 13.61 -2.03 -7.77
N THR A 8 14.07 -1.44 -8.88
CA THR A 8 14.70 -0.12 -8.97
C THR A 8 13.86 1.02 -8.38
N GLU A 9 12.54 0.87 -8.35
CA GLU A 9 11.62 1.84 -7.75
C GLU A 9 11.30 1.54 -6.26
N GLY A 10 11.88 0.49 -5.69
CA GLY A 10 11.67 0.06 -4.30
C GLY A 10 10.40 -0.76 -4.06
N PHE A 11 9.84 -1.38 -5.10
CA PHE A 11 8.72 -2.33 -4.96
C PHE A 11 9.24 -3.72 -4.66
N LEU A 12 8.61 -4.41 -3.72
CA LEU A 12 8.96 -5.79 -3.42
C LEU A 12 8.61 -6.69 -4.61
N VAL A 13 9.62 -7.41 -5.12
CA VAL A 13 9.48 -8.37 -6.22
C VAL A 13 8.76 -9.63 -5.72
N ASP A 14 9.11 -10.05 -4.50
CA ASP A 14 8.59 -11.26 -3.88
C ASP A 14 7.59 -10.91 -2.76
N PHE A 15 6.29 -11.04 -3.05
CA PHE A 15 5.21 -10.67 -2.12
C PHE A 15 5.24 -11.45 -0.79
N ASP A 16 5.74 -12.69 -0.82
CA ASP A 16 5.79 -13.58 0.36
C ASP A 16 6.92 -13.18 1.31
N SER A 17 8.00 -12.60 0.76
CA SER A 17 9.13 -12.05 1.52
C SER A 17 8.80 -10.76 2.29
N TRP A 18 7.56 -10.28 2.25
CA TRP A 18 7.16 -9.08 2.97
C TRP A 18 6.98 -9.35 4.47
N ASP A 19 7.44 -8.42 5.29
CA ASP A 19 7.20 -8.41 6.73
C ASP A 19 7.05 -6.97 7.28
N HIS A 20 6.74 -6.85 8.57
CA HIS A 20 6.59 -5.55 9.22
C HIS A 20 7.84 -4.68 9.19
N ASN A 21 9.04 -5.27 9.12
CA ASN A 21 10.28 -4.53 9.03
C ASN A 21 10.44 -3.93 7.63
N PHE A 22 10.14 -4.68 6.57
CA PHE A 22 10.08 -4.12 5.21
C PHE A 22 9.14 -2.91 5.13
N CYS A 23 7.94 -3.04 5.70
CA CYS A 23 6.95 -1.98 5.76
C CYS A 23 7.53 -0.69 6.41
N LYS A 24 8.13 -0.83 7.59
CA LYS A 24 8.76 0.29 8.32
C LYS A 24 9.90 0.92 7.53
N ILE A 25 10.81 0.12 6.99
CA ILE A 25 11.95 0.61 6.22
C ILE A 25 11.44 1.36 4.98
N THR A 26 10.45 0.81 4.27
CA THR A 26 9.91 1.44 3.05
C THR A 26 9.22 2.76 3.36
N ALA A 27 8.48 2.84 4.45
CA ALA A 27 7.83 4.07 4.88
C ALA A 27 8.85 5.13 5.33
N ASP A 28 9.91 4.74 6.04
CA ASP A 28 11.01 5.61 6.42
C ASP A 28 11.74 6.20 5.20
N ASN A 29 11.95 5.38 4.15
CA ASN A 29 12.51 5.85 2.87
C ASN A 29 11.59 6.81 2.10
N GLU A 30 10.29 6.81 2.40
CA GLU A 30 9.30 7.70 1.81
C GLU A 30 8.98 8.90 2.73
N ASP A 31 9.76 9.10 3.81
CA ASP A 31 9.54 10.09 4.86
C ASP A 31 8.10 10.04 5.42
N LEU A 32 7.55 8.83 5.58
CA LEU A 32 6.18 8.58 5.99
C LEU A 32 6.12 7.84 7.34
N GLU A 33 5.47 8.46 8.32
CA GLU A 33 5.24 7.83 9.62
C GLU A 33 4.03 6.90 9.59
N LEU A 34 4.29 5.59 9.72
CA LEU A 34 3.22 4.59 9.79
C LEU A 34 2.45 4.70 11.10
N ASN A 35 1.12 4.73 10.99
CA ASN A 35 0.18 4.71 12.10
C ASN A 35 -0.87 3.63 11.85
N ASP A 36 -1.80 3.44 12.78
CA ASP A 36 -2.83 2.40 12.68
C ASP A 36 -3.67 2.53 11.39
N ASN A 37 -3.92 3.76 10.92
CA ASN A 37 -4.66 3.98 9.68
C ASN A 37 -3.83 3.59 8.44
N HIS A 38 -2.51 3.84 8.45
CA HIS A 38 -1.62 3.37 7.39
C HIS A 38 -1.63 1.84 7.33
N PHE A 39 -1.46 1.18 8.48
CA PHE A 39 -1.49 -0.29 8.57
C PHE A 39 -2.81 -0.87 8.08
N LEU A 40 -3.94 -0.23 8.39
CA LEU A 40 -5.26 -0.65 7.93
C LEU A 40 -5.38 -0.65 6.40
N VAL A 41 -4.83 0.38 5.72
CA VAL A 41 -4.80 0.44 4.24
C VAL A 41 -3.84 -0.60 3.66
N ILE A 42 -2.68 -0.77 4.29
CA ILE A 42 -1.64 -1.73 3.87
C ILE A 42 -2.16 -3.17 3.97
N ASP A 43 -2.75 -3.54 5.10
CA ASP A 43 -3.30 -4.87 5.34
C ASP A 43 -4.44 -5.17 4.35
N PHE A 44 -5.33 -4.19 4.15
CA PHE A 44 -6.39 -4.28 3.14
C PHE A 44 -5.86 -4.55 1.73
N LEU A 45 -4.78 -3.87 1.32
CA LEU A 45 -4.16 -4.08 0.02
C LEU A 45 -3.56 -5.49 -0.10
N ARG A 46 -2.95 -6.00 0.97
CA ARG A 46 -2.38 -7.35 1.01
C ARG A 46 -3.47 -8.41 0.93
N GLU A 47 -4.55 -8.28 1.68
CA GLU A 47 -5.73 -9.15 1.59
C GLU A 47 -6.27 -9.14 0.16
N PHE A 48 -6.54 -7.95 -0.38
CA PHE A 48 -7.12 -7.79 -1.72
C PHE A 48 -6.23 -8.40 -2.80
N TYR A 49 -4.90 -8.20 -2.71
CA TYR A 49 -3.94 -8.78 -3.63
C TYR A 49 -3.83 -10.30 -3.46
N SER A 50 -3.91 -10.82 -2.24
CA SER A 50 -3.90 -12.26 -1.99
C SER A 50 -5.08 -12.94 -2.68
N GLU A 51 -6.27 -12.35 -2.59
CA GLU A 51 -7.51 -12.87 -3.19
C GLU A 51 -7.59 -12.65 -4.70
N ASN A 52 -7.27 -11.45 -5.19
CA ASN A 52 -7.49 -11.06 -6.58
C ASN A 52 -6.23 -11.12 -7.46
N LYS A 53 -5.05 -11.31 -6.86
CA LYS A 53 -3.71 -11.20 -7.50
C LYS A 53 -3.54 -9.92 -8.32
N LYS A 54 -4.21 -8.85 -7.88
CA LYS A 54 -4.27 -7.55 -8.56
C LYS A 54 -4.26 -6.43 -7.54
N SER A 55 -3.53 -5.36 -7.85
CA SER A 55 -3.52 -4.15 -7.04
C SER A 55 -4.74 -3.28 -7.40
N PRO A 56 -5.55 -2.84 -6.41
CA PRO A 56 -6.71 -2.01 -6.68
C PRO A 56 -6.28 -0.58 -7.03
N ALA A 57 -7.06 0.08 -7.88
CA ALA A 57 -6.87 1.50 -8.14
C ALA A 57 -7.36 2.36 -6.96
N ILE A 58 -6.96 3.64 -6.89
CA ILE A 58 -7.39 4.58 -5.85
C ILE A 58 -8.92 4.60 -5.65
N ARG A 59 -9.69 4.53 -6.74
CA ARG A 59 -11.17 4.53 -6.69
C ARG A 59 -11.72 3.28 -6.00
N GLU A 60 -11.15 2.11 -6.29
CA GLU A 60 -11.55 0.86 -5.65
C GLU A 60 -11.13 0.82 -4.19
N LEU A 61 -9.92 1.30 -3.89
CA LEU A 61 -9.41 1.43 -2.53
C LEU A 61 -10.35 2.29 -1.67
N VAL A 62 -10.65 3.52 -2.10
CA VAL A 62 -11.58 4.43 -1.41
C VAL A 62 -12.95 3.79 -1.21
N LYS A 63 -13.51 3.18 -2.27
CA LYS A 63 -14.83 2.55 -2.22
C LYS A 63 -14.86 1.38 -1.23
N ASN A 64 -13.88 0.49 -1.27
CA ASN A 64 -13.84 -0.68 -0.39
C ASN A 64 -13.55 -0.30 1.06
N LEU A 65 -12.65 0.66 1.30
CA LEU A 65 -12.41 1.22 2.63
C LEU A 65 -13.67 1.90 3.18
N LYS A 66 -14.43 2.61 2.33
CA LYS A 66 -15.72 3.20 2.72
C LYS A 66 -16.72 2.14 3.16
N ILE A 67 -16.73 0.97 2.52
CA ILE A 67 -17.62 -0.14 2.85
C ILE A 67 -17.16 -0.88 4.12
N LYS A 68 -15.87 -1.22 4.24
CA LYS A 68 -15.32 -1.95 5.41
C LYS A 68 -15.22 -1.08 6.67
N HIS A 69 -14.79 0.18 6.53
CA HIS A 69 -14.40 1.06 7.65
C HIS A 69 -15.21 2.36 7.73
N GLY A 70 -16.12 2.60 6.80
CA GLY A 70 -16.97 3.80 6.77
C GLY A 70 -16.36 4.99 6.04
N GLU A 71 -17.18 6.03 5.86
CA GLU A 71 -16.83 7.22 5.06
C GLU A 71 -15.64 8.02 5.57
N LYS A 72 -15.32 7.92 6.85
CA LYS A 72 -14.16 8.63 7.43
C LYS A 72 -12.84 8.12 6.87
N ILE A 73 -12.70 6.79 6.73
CA ILE A 73 -11.49 6.15 6.24
C ILE A 73 -11.53 6.02 4.72
N GLY A 74 -12.68 5.68 4.16
CA GLY A 74 -12.91 5.63 2.70
C GLY A 74 -13.10 7.01 2.07
N ASN A 75 -12.21 7.95 2.35
CA ASN A 75 -12.22 9.29 1.78
C ASN A 75 -10.91 9.51 1.03
N SER A 76 -11.01 9.92 -0.25
CA SER A 76 -9.83 10.19 -1.09
C SER A 76 -8.93 11.26 -0.47
N LEU A 77 -9.50 12.29 0.15
CA LEU A 77 -8.75 13.35 0.82
C LEU A 77 -8.02 12.80 2.05
N TYR A 78 -8.67 11.93 2.83
CA TYR A 78 -8.05 11.29 3.99
C TYR A 78 -6.89 10.39 3.60
N LEU A 79 -7.06 9.57 2.56
CA LEU A 79 -5.97 8.76 2.01
C LEU A 79 -4.83 9.62 1.45
N GLN A 80 -5.15 10.77 0.86
CA GLN A 80 -4.14 11.72 0.39
C GLN A 80 -3.39 12.42 1.54
N MET A 81 -4.03 12.62 2.69
CA MET A 81 -3.33 13.08 3.90
C MET A 81 -2.40 12.02 4.47
N LEU A 82 -2.82 10.75 4.45
CA LEU A 82 -2.00 9.63 4.91
C LEU A 82 -0.82 9.38 3.96
N PHE A 83 -1.09 9.32 2.66
CA PHE A 83 -0.13 9.01 1.62
C PHE A 83 -0.06 10.16 0.60
N PRO A 84 0.76 11.20 0.86
CA PRO A 84 0.76 12.45 0.10
C PRO A 84 1.31 12.31 -1.32
N VAL A 85 2.17 11.33 -1.58
CA VAL A 85 2.77 11.12 -2.91
C VAL A 85 1.74 10.48 -3.83
N SER A 86 1.17 9.35 -3.42
CA SER A 86 0.11 8.68 -4.16
C SER A 86 -0.52 7.58 -3.30
N PRO A 87 -1.79 7.69 -2.89
CA PRO A 87 -2.30 6.76 -1.89
C PRO A 87 -2.44 5.33 -2.36
N ALA A 88 -2.70 5.10 -3.64
CA ALA A 88 -2.72 3.75 -4.17
C ALA A 88 -1.30 3.19 -4.35
N VAL A 89 -0.39 3.98 -4.92
CA VAL A 89 0.96 3.49 -5.28
C VAL A 89 1.86 3.40 -4.05
N GLN A 90 1.88 4.43 -3.21
CA GLN A 90 2.68 4.50 -1.98
C GLN A 90 2.21 3.42 -0.99
N ALA A 91 0.90 3.29 -0.77
CA ALA A 91 0.38 2.22 0.08
C ALA A 91 0.67 0.83 -0.50
N ALA A 92 0.54 0.63 -1.82
CA ALA A 92 0.88 -0.66 -2.44
C ALA A 92 2.38 -0.99 -2.31
N LYS A 93 3.26 0.00 -2.45
CA LYS A 93 4.70 -0.14 -2.28
C LYS A 93 5.04 -0.57 -0.85
N ILE A 94 4.53 0.15 0.15
CA ILE A 94 4.74 -0.16 1.57
C ILE A 94 4.15 -1.54 1.93
N ALA A 95 3.00 -1.88 1.34
CA ALA A 95 2.36 -3.18 1.49
C ALA A 95 3.11 -4.34 0.80
N GLY A 96 4.20 -4.06 0.07
CA GLY A 96 5.00 -5.07 -0.62
C GLY A 96 4.29 -5.67 -1.83
N LEU A 97 3.33 -4.95 -2.42
CA LEU A 97 2.71 -5.39 -3.67
C LEU A 97 3.69 -5.12 -4.82
N PRO A 98 3.80 -6.03 -5.79
CA PRO A 98 4.60 -5.79 -6.97
C PRO A 98 4.02 -4.62 -7.78
N LYS A 99 4.89 -3.92 -8.51
CA LYS A 99 4.51 -2.75 -9.31
C LYS A 99 3.28 -3.08 -10.17
N PRO A 100 2.17 -2.31 -10.07
CA PRO A 100 1.00 -2.55 -10.89
C PRO A 100 1.38 -2.42 -12.38
N LYS A 101 1.16 -3.49 -13.16
CA LYS A 101 1.52 -3.58 -14.59
C LYS A 101 0.77 -2.62 -15.52
N ARG A 102 0.11 -1.57 -15.00
CA ARG A 102 -0.74 -0.68 -15.78
C ARG A 102 -0.26 0.77 -15.69
N CYS A 103 0.77 1.07 -16.47
CA CYS A 103 0.78 2.32 -17.21
C CYS A 103 -0.08 2.10 -18.47
N ILE A 104 -0.79 3.15 -18.90
CA ILE A 104 -1.71 3.27 -20.05
C ILE A 104 -3.19 3.01 -19.70
#